data_AF-A0A2P8W2D4-F1
#
_entry.id   AF-A0A2P8W2D4-F1
#
_cell.length_a   1.000
_cell.length_b   1.000
_cell.length_c   1.000
_cell.angle_alpha   90.00
_cell.angle_beta   90.00
_cell.angle_gamma   90.00
#
_symmetry.space_group_name_H-M   'P 1'
#
loop_
_entity.id
_entity.type
_entity.pdbx_description
1 polymer ?
#
loop_
_entity_poly.entity_id
_entity_poly.type
_entity_poly.pdbx_seq_one_letter_code
_entity_poly.pdbx_strand_id
1 'polypeptide(L)'
;MVSGYVLILAVLMLGGVIATLGDRIGMRVGKARLSLFNMRPRQTATVVSIATGSIISASTLALLFGVSSQLRTGVFELGRIQNDLASAEANLAKAQATQEDVEADLEAASVERQRALGRLQEVNESLNRAVEQQEATEDELRQTLGQLDTVSQQAETLRQSTSRLRVERDRLLQQQATISSQIAERDRAIAELDQQIAARDQQIAEREQLLVELEAQQDFLQQQVAALQTQYQGLFRGNIALNRNQEILTGQGRAENRAQAEEFVTEFLQEANRIVSRAIAPGTPIDRQILLIGNREVEALIDRLATSEDYVVRLLSAANYITGEPCVLQRGEPCIQVFFDATPNQQVYAEGELLATVALDPPPFEDRQLIERLNLLLAATQFRARQDGIVSDNLQVADNRPETILNFLETVQQSGQAVDFQAIAATDVFTAGPVQINLAAVRNGQILFQTNVAPTLFENGAENGGSRPDLEGR
;
A
#
# COMPACT_ATOMS: atom_id res chain seq x y z
N MET A 1 149.91 -78.04 -4.79
CA MET A 1 151.32 -77.69 -4.48
C MET A 1 152.32 -78.84 -4.67
N VAL A 2 151.91 -80.12 -4.71
CA VAL A 2 152.84 -81.27 -4.86
C VAL A 2 153.24 -81.59 -6.32
N SER A 3 152.47 -81.17 -7.33
CA SER A 3 152.70 -81.51 -8.75
C SER A 3 153.72 -80.62 -9.48
N GLY A 4 153.90 -79.36 -9.04
CA GLY A 4 154.77 -78.40 -9.72
C GLY A 4 156.25 -78.81 -9.67
N TYR A 5 156.70 -79.35 -8.54
CA TYR A 5 158.08 -79.81 -8.38
C TYR A 5 158.41 -81.04 -9.24
N VAL A 6 157.46 -81.96 -9.43
CA VAL A 6 157.65 -83.14 -10.30
C VAL A 6 157.86 -82.70 -11.76
N LEU A 7 157.09 -81.71 -12.23
CA LEU A 7 157.20 -81.20 -13.59
C LEU A 7 158.51 -80.44 -13.82
N ILE A 8 158.95 -79.63 -12.84
CA ILE A 8 160.24 -78.92 -12.91
C ILE A 8 161.41 -79.92 -12.92
N LEU A 9 161.35 -80.97 -12.09
CA LEU A 9 162.40 -82.00 -12.00
C LEU A 9 162.48 -82.86 -13.28
N ALA A 10 161.33 -83.18 -13.89
CA ALA A 10 161.27 -83.86 -15.18
C ALA A 10 161.83 -82.99 -16.33
N VAL A 11 161.52 -81.69 -16.37
CA VAL A 11 162.04 -80.76 -17.38
C VAL A 11 163.54 -80.54 -17.21
N LEU A 12 164.07 -80.50 -15.99
CA LEU A 12 165.51 -80.42 -15.71
C LEU A 12 166.27 -81.69 -16.16
N MET A 13 165.74 -82.88 -15.87
CA MET A 13 166.30 -84.15 -16.34
C MET A 13 166.31 -84.23 -17.87
N LEU A 14 165.18 -83.90 -18.52
CA LEU A 14 165.06 -83.92 -19.97
C LEU A 14 165.95 -82.87 -20.64
N GLY A 15 166.04 -81.66 -20.06
CA GLY A 15 166.90 -80.58 -20.52
C GLY A 15 168.39 -80.93 -20.46
N GLY A 16 168.83 -81.62 -19.40
CA GLY A 16 170.19 -82.12 -19.26
C GLY A 16 170.55 -83.16 -20.33
N VAL A 17 169.64 -84.11 -20.61
CA VAL A 17 169.84 -85.11 -21.66
C VAL A 17 169.91 -84.46 -23.05
N ILE A 18 168.99 -83.53 -23.37
CA ILE A 18 168.95 -82.88 -24.68
C ILE A 18 170.15 -81.96 -24.90
N ALA A 19 170.64 -81.27 -23.87
CA ALA A 19 171.84 -80.43 -23.95
C ALA A 19 173.08 -81.24 -24.36
N THR A 20 173.25 -82.46 -23.81
CA THR A 20 174.38 -83.34 -24.17
C THR A 20 174.31 -83.89 -25.60
N LEU A 21 173.10 -84.05 -26.16
CA LEU A 21 172.95 -84.40 -27.58
C LEU A 21 173.23 -83.20 -28.51
N GLY A 22 172.85 -81.98 -28.11
CA GLY A 22 173.13 -80.76 -28.86
C GLY A 22 174.63 -80.51 -29.05
N ASP A 23 175.42 -80.72 -28.00
CA ASP A 23 176.89 -80.54 -28.03
C ASP A 23 177.59 -81.59 -28.92
N ARG A 24 177.04 -82.81 -28.97
CA ARG A 24 177.52 -83.90 -29.84
C ARG A 24 177.27 -83.64 -31.33
N ILE A 25 176.15 -83.00 -31.67
CA ILE A 25 175.84 -82.59 -33.05
C ILE A 25 176.81 -81.47 -33.47
N GLY A 26 177.12 -80.52 -32.57
CA GLY A 26 178.12 -79.46 -32.81
C GLY A 26 179.52 -79.99 -33.14
N MET A 27 180.04 -80.97 -32.37
CA MET A 27 181.37 -81.55 -32.61
C MET A 27 181.48 -82.36 -33.91
N ARG A 28 180.42 -83.07 -34.32
CA ARG A 28 180.42 -83.84 -35.58
C ARG A 28 180.43 -82.94 -36.82
N VAL A 29 179.75 -81.79 -36.78
CA VAL A 29 179.79 -80.79 -37.86
C VAL A 29 181.18 -80.15 -37.97
N GLY A 30 181.89 -79.96 -36.85
CA GLY A 30 183.25 -79.39 -36.82
C GLY A 30 184.36 -80.26 -37.47
N LYS A 31 184.23 -81.60 -37.47
CA LYS A 31 185.18 -82.51 -38.14
C LYS A 31 184.87 -82.71 -39.63
N ALA A 32 183.63 -82.49 -40.06
CA ALA A 32 183.17 -82.75 -41.43
C ALA A 32 183.56 -81.67 -42.46
N ARG A 33 184.21 -80.56 -42.05
CA ARG A 33 184.52 -79.39 -42.90
C ARG A 33 183.31 -78.88 -43.72
N LEU A 34 182.11 -79.00 -43.16
CA LEU A 34 180.89 -78.50 -43.79
C LEU A 34 180.83 -76.97 -43.68
N SER A 35 180.75 -76.32 -44.83
CA SER A 35 180.53 -74.89 -44.96
C SER A 35 179.02 -74.66 -45.12
N LEU A 36 178.42 -73.92 -44.18
CA LEU A 36 177.08 -73.34 -44.37
C LEU A 36 177.33 -71.86 -44.71
N PHE A 37 176.96 -71.43 -45.91
CA PHE A 37 177.13 -70.04 -46.38
C PHE A 37 178.58 -69.49 -46.30
N ASN A 38 179.57 -70.24 -46.80
CA ASN A 38 180.96 -69.78 -46.98
C ASN A 38 181.74 -69.45 -45.69
N MET A 39 181.21 -69.79 -44.51
CA MET A 39 181.84 -69.48 -43.23
C MET A 39 182.95 -70.47 -42.87
N ARG A 40 184.00 -69.97 -42.19
CA ARG A 40 185.15 -70.76 -41.73
C ARG A 40 184.63 -71.90 -40.83
N PRO A 41 185.05 -73.17 -41.00
CA PRO A 41 184.42 -74.36 -40.40
C PRO A 41 184.21 -74.36 -38.88
N ARG A 42 184.90 -73.48 -38.15
CA ARG A 42 184.78 -73.34 -36.69
C ARG A 42 183.55 -72.53 -36.23
N GLN A 43 182.97 -71.64 -37.06
CA GLN A 43 181.83 -70.77 -36.68
C GLN A 43 180.44 -71.37 -36.96
N THR A 44 180.32 -72.22 -37.98
CA THR A 44 179.06 -72.89 -38.34
C THR A 44 178.52 -73.76 -37.20
N ALA A 45 179.41 -74.39 -36.44
CA ALA A 45 179.04 -75.24 -35.31
C ALA A 45 178.32 -74.44 -34.20
N THR A 46 178.64 -73.16 -34.00
CA THR A 46 178.05 -72.32 -32.94
C THR A 46 176.62 -71.91 -33.26
N VAL A 47 176.33 -71.55 -34.51
CA VAL A 47 174.98 -71.10 -34.92
C VAL A 47 173.95 -72.23 -34.79
N VAL A 48 174.31 -73.44 -35.20
CA VAL A 48 173.43 -74.60 -35.10
C VAL A 48 173.10 -74.90 -33.63
N SER A 49 174.03 -74.70 -32.70
CA SER A 49 173.80 -74.90 -31.27
C SER A 49 172.75 -73.92 -30.71
N ILE A 50 172.85 -72.63 -31.06
CA ILE A 50 171.88 -71.60 -30.63
C ILE A 50 170.48 -71.92 -31.17
N ALA A 51 170.37 -72.28 -32.46
CA ALA A 51 169.09 -72.62 -33.08
C ALA A 51 168.42 -73.82 -32.40
N THR A 52 169.22 -74.83 -32.04
CA THR A 52 168.71 -76.02 -31.34
C THR A 52 168.24 -75.64 -29.93
N GLY A 53 168.98 -74.78 -29.22
CA GLY A 53 168.59 -74.25 -27.91
C GLY A 53 167.26 -73.47 -27.94
N SER A 54 167.02 -72.64 -28.96
CA SER A 54 165.77 -71.86 -29.10
C SER A 54 164.54 -72.72 -29.35
N ILE A 55 164.68 -73.78 -30.17
CA ILE A 55 163.56 -74.70 -30.49
C ILE A 55 163.10 -75.44 -29.24
N ILE A 56 164.02 -75.79 -28.34
CA ILE A 56 163.70 -76.46 -27.08
C ILE A 56 162.86 -75.53 -26.20
N SER A 57 163.28 -74.29 -25.97
CA SER A 57 162.57 -73.32 -25.12
C SER A 57 161.15 -73.01 -25.60
N ALA A 58 160.96 -72.87 -26.93
CA ALA A 58 159.64 -72.65 -27.51
C ALA A 58 158.70 -73.85 -27.29
N SER A 59 159.24 -75.06 -27.36
CA SER A 59 158.49 -76.31 -27.15
C SER A 59 158.04 -76.44 -25.68
N THR A 60 158.87 -76.03 -24.72
CA THR A 60 158.50 -76.03 -23.29
C THR A 60 157.34 -75.09 -22.99
N LEU A 61 157.33 -73.91 -23.62
CA LEU A 61 156.27 -72.92 -23.43
C LEU A 61 154.95 -73.38 -24.05
N ALA A 62 154.99 -73.97 -25.25
CA ALA A 62 153.81 -74.52 -25.91
C ALA A 62 153.15 -75.64 -25.09
N LEU A 63 153.96 -76.50 -24.46
CA LEU A 63 153.46 -77.56 -23.60
C LEU A 63 152.79 -77.01 -22.32
N LEU A 64 153.34 -75.95 -21.72
CA LEU A 64 152.82 -75.28 -20.53
C LEU A 64 151.40 -74.73 -20.75
N PHE A 65 151.13 -74.12 -21.90
CA PHE A 65 149.80 -73.64 -22.28
C PHE A 65 148.86 -74.79 -22.68
N GLY A 66 149.38 -75.87 -23.27
CA GLY A 66 148.58 -77.02 -23.69
C GLY A 66 148.01 -77.85 -22.54
N VAL A 67 148.73 -77.92 -21.41
CA VAL A 67 148.35 -78.80 -20.27
C VAL A 67 147.50 -78.08 -19.22
N SER A 68 147.53 -76.74 -19.13
CA SER A 68 146.84 -76.00 -18.06
C SER A 68 145.68 -75.14 -18.55
N SER A 69 144.44 -75.52 -18.19
CA SER A 69 143.23 -74.72 -18.45
C SER A 69 143.21 -73.39 -17.67
N GLN A 70 143.80 -73.35 -16.48
CA GLN A 70 143.79 -72.18 -15.58
C GLN A 70 144.67 -71.03 -16.08
N LEU A 71 145.78 -71.32 -16.77
CA LEU A 71 146.62 -70.29 -17.39
C LEU A 71 145.93 -69.59 -18.58
N ARG A 72 144.98 -70.26 -19.25
CA ARG A 72 144.20 -69.69 -20.36
C ARG A 72 143.08 -68.77 -19.88
N THR A 73 142.33 -69.16 -18.85
CA THR A 73 141.25 -68.33 -18.26
C THR A 73 141.79 -67.05 -17.62
N GLY A 74 142.96 -67.12 -16.96
CA GLY A 74 143.57 -65.96 -16.30
C GLY A 74 144.08 -64.86 -17.24
N VAL A 75 144.42 -65.18 -18.50
CA VAL A 75 144.98 -64.21 -19.46
C VAL A 75 143.89 -63.59 -20.37
N PHE A 76 142.70 -64.22 -20.52
CA PHE A 76 141.73 -63.82 -21.56
C PHE A 76 140.31 -63.39 -21.09
N GLU A 77 139.90 -63.51 -19.81
CA GLU A 77 138.49 -63.22 -19.41
C GLU A 77 138.26 -62.13 -18.34
N LEU A 78 139.31 -61.49 -17.78
CA LEU A 78 139.16 -60.56 -16.64
C LEU A 78 138.26 -59.33 -16.93
N GLY A 79 138.21 -58.84 -18.18
CA GLY A 79 137.43 -57.66 -18.55
C GLY A 79 135.91 -57.88 -18.63
N ARG A 80 135.43 -59.10 -18.90
CA ARG A 80 133.98 -59.38 -18.98
C ARG A 80 133.33 -59.39 -17.60
N ILE A 81 133.98 -60.01 -16.62
CA ILE A 81 133.43 -60.16 -15.26
C ILE A 81 133.30 -58.80 -14.55
N GLN A 82 134.24 -57.87 -14.75
CA GLN A 82 134.14 -56.52 -14.18
C GLN A 82 133.01 -55.68 -14.81
N ASN A 83 132.78 -55.82 -16.12
CA ASN A 83 131.67 -55.14 -16.79
C ASN A 83 130.31 -55.68 -16.36
N ASP A 84 130.18 -56.98 -16.16
CA ASP A 84 128.92 -57.58 -15.70
C ASP A 84 128.58 -57.13 -14.27
N LEU A 85 129.57 -57.04 -13.37
CA LEU A 85 129.37 -56.50 -12.01
C LEU A 85 128.93 -55.03 -12.05
N ALA A 86 129.61 -54.18 -12.82
CA ALA A 86 129.26 -52.77 -12.98
C ALA A 86 127.85 -52.60 -13.58
N SER A 87 127.45 -53.47 -14.51
CA SER A 87 126.11 -53.46 -15.10
C SER A 87 125.03 -53.91 -14.12
N ALA A 88 125.32 -54.90 -13.27
CA ALA A 88 124.40 -55.39 -12.25
C ALA A 88 124.21 -54.34 -11.13
N GLU A 89 125.28 -53.69 -10.69
CA GLU A 89 125.20 -52.56 -9.73
C GLU A 89 124.42 -51.38 -10.32
N ALA A 90 124.66 -51.02 -11.59
CA ALA A 90 123.90 -49.98 -12.28
C ALA A 90 122.41 -50.32 -12.43
N ASN A 91 122.08 -51.59 -12.72
CA ASN A 91 120.70 -52.07 -12.81
C ASN A 91 120.01 -52.10 -11.44
N LEU A 92 120.72 -52.47 -10.37
CA LEU A 92 120.20 -52.43 -9.01
C LEU A 92 119.91 -50.98 -8.58
N ALA A 93 120.85 -50.07 -8.82
CA ALA A 93 120.67 -48.65 -8.55
C ALA A 93 119.47 -48.07 -9.34
N LYS A 94 119.32 -48.47 -10.60
CA LYS A 94 118.17 -48.08 -11.43
C LYS A 94 116.84 -48.65 -10.92
N ALA A 95 116.83 -49.91 -10.50
CA ALA A 95 115.63 -50.55 -9.94
C ALA A 95 115.23 -49.93 -8.61
N GLN A 96 116.19 -49.61 -7.75
CA GLN A 96 115.96 -48.87 -6.49
C GLN A 96 115.41 -47.48 -6.74
N ALA A 97 115.99 -46.72 -7.69
CA ALA A 97 115.46 -45.41 -8.09
C ALA A 97 114.04 -45.51 -8.66
N THR A 98 113.76 -46.53 -9.48
CA THR A 98 112.41 -46.76 -10.03
C THR A 98 111.41 -47.12 -8.92
N GLN A 99 111.83 -47.88 -7.91
CA GLN A 99 110.99 -48.21 -6.78
C GLN A 99 110.69 -46.97 -5.94
N GLU A 100 111.68 -46.10 -5.70
CA GLU A 100 111.51 -44.83 -5.00
C GLU A 100 110.55 -43.89 -5.75
N ASP A 101 110.69 -43.78 -7.08
CA ASP A 101 109.77 -43.00 -7.93
C ASP A 101 108.34 -43.54 -7.88
N VAL A 102 108.15 -44.87 -7.95
CA VAL A 102 106.81 -45.50 -7.89
C VAL A 102 106.19 -45.36 -6.50
N GLU A 103 106.97 -45.48 -5.43
CA GLU A 103 106.50 -45.23 -4.06
C GLU A 103 106.07 -43.77 -3.89
N ALA A 104 106.84 -42.82 -4.42
CA ALA A 104 106.48 -41.39 -4.43
C ALA A 104 105.22 -41.10 -5.27
N ASP A 105 105.07 -41.72 -6.44
CA ASP A 105 103.87 -41.60 -7.29
C ASP A 105 102.64 -42.20 -6.61
N LEU A 106 102.78 -43.35 -5.94
CA LEU A 106 101.69 -43.98 -5.19
C LEU A 106 101.26 -43.08 -4.02
N GLU A 107 102.22 -42.49 -3.29
CA GLU A 107 101.94 -41.55 -2.22
C GLU A 107 101.23 -40.31 -2.75
N ALA A 108 101.72 -39.70 -3.84
CA ALA A 108 101.10 -38.56 -4.50
C ALA A 108 99.67 -38.86 -4.97
N ALA A 109 99.45 -40.01 -5.62
CA ALA A 109 98.14 -40.47 -6.07
C ALA A 109 97.19 -40.76 -4.90
N SER A 110 97.70 -41.28 -3.78
CA SER A 110 96.91 -41.52 -2.56
C SER A 110 96.46 -40.20 -1.92
N VAL A 111 97.33 -39.20 -1.88
CA VAL A 111 97.03 -37.86 -1.38
C VAL A 111 96.03 -37.17 -2.30
N GLU A 112 96.18 -37.29 -3.62
CA GLU A 112 95.22 -36.74 -4.58
C GLU A 112 93.84 -37.39 -4.43
N ARG A 113 93.78 -38.72 -4.29
CA ARG A 113 92.54 -39.45 -4.02
C ARG A 113 91.89 -38.97 -2.73
N GLN A 114 92.65 -38.78 -1.65
CA GLN A 114 92.12 -38.28 -0.38
C GLN A 114 91.58 -36.86 -0.52
N ARG A 115 92.26 -35.98 -1.26
CA ARG A 115 91.75 -34.64 -1.59
C ARG A 115 90.49 -34.69 -2.46
N ALA A 116 90.41 -35.62 -3.41
CA ALA A 116 89.21 -35.80 -4.23
C ALA A 116 88.02 -36.30 -3.40
N LEU A 117 88.23 -37.24 -2.48
CA LEU A 117 87.21 -37.71 -1.54
C LEU A 117 86.76 -36.59 -0.60
N GLY A 118 87.68 -35.78 -0.07
CA GLY A 118 87.35 -34.61 0.74
C GLY A 118 86.52 -33.58 -0.02
N ARG A 119 86.90 -33.27 -1.27
CA ARG A 119 86.11 -32.39 -2.16
C ARG A 119 84.72 -32.96 -2.44
N LEU A 120 84.60 -34.27 -2.65
CA LEU A 120 83.32 -34.93 -2.91
C LEU A 120 82.40 -34.89 -1.68
N GLN A 121 82.94 -35.05 -0.48
CA GLN A 121 82.20 -34.86 0.77
C GLN A 121 81.72 -33.41 0.93
N GLU A 122 82.59 -32.43 0.72
CA GLU A 122 82.24 -31.00 0.77
C GLU A 122 81.15 -30.65 -0.25
N VAL A 123 81.27 -31.14 -1.48
CA VAL A 123 80.26 -30.95 -2.52
C VAL A 123 78.93 -31.60 -2.13
N ASN A 124 78.93 -32.83 -1.62
CA ASN A 124 77.71 -33.50 -1.16
C ASN A 124 77.03 -32.74 -0.01
N GLU A 125 77.80 -32.23 0.97
CA GLU A 125 77.25 -31.39 2.02
C GLU A 125 76.67 -30.08 1.48
N SER A 126 77.35 -29.44 0.52
CA SER A 126 76.86 -28.23 -0.13
C SER A 126 75.58 -28.49 -0.93
N LEU A 127 75.50 -29.64 -1.60
CA LEU A 127 74.34 -30.06 -2.38
C LEU A 127 73.15 -30.33 -1.47
N ASN A 128 73.36 -31.05 -0.36
CA ASN A 128 72.31 -31.28 0.63
C ASN A 128 71.79 -29.96 1.21
N ARG A 129 72.68 -29.03 1.57
CA ARG A 129 72.28 -27.69 2.03
C ARG A 129 71.49 -26.92 0.96
N ALA A 130 71.89 -27.02 -0.31
CA ALA A 130 71.19 -26.38 -1.41
C ALA A 130 69.79 -27.00 -1.65
N VAL A 131 69.67 -28.33 -1.53
CA VAL A 131 68.38 -29.04 -1.63
C VAL A 131 67.45 -28.65 -0.46
N GLU A 132 67.95 -28.64 0.78
CA GLU A 132 67.18 -28.19 1.94
C GLU A 132 66.71 -26.73 1.78
N GLN A 133 67.56 -25.84 1.28
CA GLN A 133 67.19 -24.46 0.97
C GLN A 133 66.12 -24.37 -0.13
N GLN A 134 66.23 -25.20 -1.17
CA GLN A 134 65.23 -25.26 -2.24
C GLN A 134 63.87 -25.70 -1.68
N GLU A 135 63.83 -26.78 -0.89
CA GLU A 135 62.59 -27.27 -0.27
C GLU A 135 61.95 -26.21 0.63
N ALA A 136 62.74 -25.54 1.49
CA ALA A 136 62.24 -24.46 2.34
C ALA A 136 61.68 -23.29 1.52
N THR A 137 62.34 -22.93 0.42
CA THR A 137 61.89 -21.85 -0.48
C THR A 137 60.62 -22.23 -1.23
N GLU A 138 60.50 -23.49 -1.68
CA GLU A 138 59.28 -24.00 -2.32
C GLU A 138 58.09 -24.00 -1.37
N ASP A 139 58.30 -24.35 -0.10
CA ASP A 139 57.26 -24.31 0.92
C ASP A 139 56.86 -22.87 1.28
N GLU A 140 57.82 -21.95 1.40
CA GLU A 140 57.54 -20.52 1.59
C GLU A 140 56.78 -19.93 0.40
N LEU A 141 57.12 -20.32 -0.83
CA LEU A 141 56.41 -19.91 -2.03
C LEU A 141 54.97 -20.46 -2.03
N ARG A 142 54.76 -21.74 -1.69
CA ARG A 142 53.41 -22.33 -1.57
C ARG A 142 52.58 -21.60 -0.52
N GLN A 143 53.17 -21.29 0.64
CA GLN A 143 52.49 -20.56 1.70
C GLN A 143 52.12 -19.15 1.23
N THR A 144 53.04 -18.45 0.57
CA THR A 144 52.82 -17.10 0.04
C THR A 144 51.73 -17.08 -1.03
N LEU A 145 51.70 -18.07 -1.93
CA LEU A 145 50.64 -18.22 -2.93
C LEU A 145 49.27 -18.47 -2.27
N GLY A 146 49.21 -19.29 -1.22
CA GLY A 146 47.99 -19.51 -0.45
C GLY A 146 47.50 -18.25 0.29
N GLN A 147 48.42 -17.46 0.85
CA GLN A 147 48.11 -16.16 1.45
C GLN A 147 47.59 -15.17 0.41
N LEU A 148 48.22 -15.09 -0.77
CA LEU A 148 47.81 -14.22 -1.86
C LEU A 148 46.41 -14.58 -2.37
N ASP A 149 46.09 -15.87 -2.50
CA ASP A 149 44.75 -16.33 -2.88
C ASP A 149 43.70 -15.92 -1.83
N THR A 150 44.00 -16.13 -0.54
CA THR A 150 43.12 -15.72 0.56
C THR A 150 42.85 -14.21 0.55
N VAL A 151 43.90 -13.40 0.42
CA VAL A 151 43.79 -11.92 0.38
C VAL A 151 43.05 -11.48 -0.88
N SER A 152 43.26 -12.14 -2.02
CA SER A 152 42.53 -11.88 -3.27
C SER A 152 41.03 -12.13 -3.10
N GLN A 153 40.64 -13.26 -2.51
CA GLN A 153 39.24 -13.59 -2.23
C GLN A 153 38.59 -12.61 -1.24
N GLN A 154 39.33 -12.20 -0.21
CA GLN A 154 38.87 -11.18 0.73
C GLN A 154 38.67 -9.83 0.05
N ALA A 155 39.61 -9.40 -0.79
CA ALA A 155 39.51 -8.15 -1.54
C ALA A 155 38.28 -8.15 -2.48
N GLU A 156 37.99 -9.27 -3.12
CA GLU A 156 36.81 -9.42 -3.98
C GLU A 156 35.50 -9.34 -3.18
N THR A 157 35.43 -10.04 -2.05
CA THR A 157 34.28 -9.98 -1.13
C THR A 157 34.04 -8.55 -0.61
N LEU A 158 35.12 -7.84 -0.28
CA LEU A 158 35.05 -6.47 0.22
C LEU A 158 34.60 -5.49 -0.88
N ARG A 159 35.07 -5.69 -2.12
CA ARG A 159 34.62 -4.92 -3.29
C ARG A 159 33.12 -5.11 -3.55
N GLN A 160 32.64 -6.35 -3.51
CA GLN A 160 31.22 -6.65 -3.66
C GLN A 160 30.39 -6.01 -2.55
N SER A 161 30.84 -6.10 -1.30
CA SER A 161 30.17 -5.47 -0.16
C SER A 161 30.10 -3.95 -0.31
N THR A 162 31.21 -3.33 -0.73
CA THR A 162 31.26 -1.88 -0.98
C THR A 162 30.32 -1.46 -2.12
N SER A 163 30.23 -2.27 -3.18
CA SER A 163 29.28 -2.03 -4.28
C SER A 163 27.82 -2.09 -3.79
N ARG A 164 27.47 -3.12 -3.01
CA ARG A 164 26.12 -3.26 -2.42
C ARG A 164 25.77 -2.06 -1.51
N LEU A 165 26.68 -1.68 -0.62
CA LEU A 165 26.49 -0.53 0.27
C LEU A 165 26.35 0.79 -0.49
N ARG A 166 27.05 0.96 -1.62
CA ARG A 166 26.88 2.15 -2.48
C ARG A 166 25.47 2.23 -3.06
N VAL A 167 24.96 1.11 -3.60
CA VAL A 167 23.59 1.04 -4.15
C VAL A 167 22.54 1.29 -3.06
N GLU A 168 22.72 0.72 -1.88
CA GLU A 168 21.81 0.94 -0.75
C GLU A 168 21.82 2.40 -0.30
N ARG A 169 23.01 3.02 -0.20
CA ARG A 169 23.15 4.45 0.10
C ARG A 169 22.47 5.32 -0.95
N ASP A 170 22.63 5.01 -2.24
CA ASP A 170 21.97 5.76 -3.32
C ASP A 170 20.44 5.61 -3.24
N ARG A 171 19.93 4.41 -2.92
CA ARG A 171 18.50 4.17 -2.68
C ARG A 171 17.96 4.97 -1.49
N LEU A 172 18.70 5.00 -0.38
CA LEU A 172 18.32 5.78 0.81
C LEU A 172 18.32 7.29 0.52
N LEU A 173 19.27 7.81 -0.25
CA LEU A 173 19.26 9.21 -0.68
C LEU A 173 18.06 9.55 -1.56
N GLN A 174 17.67 8.64 -2.47
CA GLN A 174 16.44 8.81 -3.28
C GLN A 174 15.18 8.79 -2.41
N GLN A 175 15.12 7.90 -1.43
CA GLN A 175 14.01 7.86 -0.46
C GLN A 175 13.95 9.15 0.36
N GLN A 176 15.09 9.65 0.84
CA GLN A 176 15.15 10.91 1.57
C GLN A 176 14.67 12.10 0.72
N ALA A 177 15.10 12.17 -0.54
CA ALA A 177 14.64 13.21 -1.47
C ALA A 177 13.12 13.13 -1.72
N THR A 178 12.58 11.92 -1.88
CA THR A 178 11.14 11.69 -2.06
C THR A 178 10.35 12.14 -0.83
N ILE A 179 10.78 11.71 0.37
CA ILE A 179 10.14 12.10 1.63
C ILE A 179 10.22 13.62 1.84
N SER A 180 11.36 14.25 1.54
CA SER A 180 11.50 15.70 1.63
C SER A 180 10.56 16.44 0.69
N SER A 181 10.31 15.92 -0.51
CA SER A 181 9.34 16.48 -1.45
C SER A 181 7.91 16.35 -0.90
N GLN A 182 7.57 15.18 -0.34
CA GLN A 182 6.26 14.95 0.27
C GLN A 182 6.02 15.87 1.47
N ILE A 183 7.03 16.10 2.31
CA ILE A 183 6.94 17.05 3.44
C ILE A 183 6.67 18.45 2.90
N ALA A 184 7.43 18.91 1.91
CA ALA A 184 7.23 20.24 1.32
C ALA A 184 5.84 20.42 0.69
N GLU A 185 5.29 19.38 0.05
CA GLU A 185 3.91 19.40 -0.46
C GLU A 185 2.88 19.46 0.67
N ARG A 186 3.06 18.68 1.74
CA ARG A 186 2.17 18.72 2.90
C ARG A 186 2.22 20.07 3.61
N ASP A 187 3.39 20.68 3.75
CA ASP A 187 3.55 21.99 4.37
C ASP A 187 2.81 23.08 3.58
N ARG A 188 2.83 23.01 2.24
CA ARG A 188 2.02 23.89 1.39
C ARG A 188 0.53 23.68 1.59
N ALA A 189 0.08 22.42 1.62
CA ALA A 189 -1.34 22.11 1.85
C ALA A 189 -1.81 22.57 3.24
N ILE A 190 -0.97 22.44 4.27
CA ILE A 190 -1.25 22.95 5.61
C ILE A 190 -1.38 24.48 5.59
N ALA A 191 -0.43 25.18 4.96
CA ALA A 191 -0.49 26.65 4.86
C ALA A 191 -1.74 27.14 4.11
N GLU A 192 -2.19 26.43 3.07
CA GLU A 192 -3.44 26.73 2.36
C GLU A 192 -4.68 26.49 3.24
N LEU A 193 -4.70 25.41 4.02
CA LEU A 193 -5.79 25.13 4.96
C LEU A 193 -5.84 26.16 6.09
N ASP A 194 -4.70 26.58 6.63
CA ASP A 194 -4.63 27.61 7.67
C ASP A 194 -5.19 28.95 7.17
N GLN A 195 -4.90 29.32 5.91
CA GLN A 195 -5.50 30.50 5.29
C GLN A 195 -7.03 30.38 5.14
N GLN A 196 -7.52 29.19 4.76
CA GLN A 196 -8.96 28.95 4.66
C GLN A 196 -9.64 29.00 6.02
N ILE A 197 -9.03 28.44 7.06
CA ILE A 197 -9.55 28.49 8.44
C ILE A 197 -9.63 29.94 8.91
N ALA A 198 -8.55 30.71 8.76
CA ALA A 198 -8.55 32.13 9.13
C ALA A 198 -9.65 32.94 8.41
N ALA A 199 -9.88 32.68 7.12
CA ALA A 199 -10.95 33.32 6.37
C ALA A 199 -12.35 32.91 6.86
N ARG A 200 -12.54 31.65 7.27
CA ARG A 200 -13.80 31.17 7.83
C ARG A 200 -14.06 31.71 9.23
N ASP A 201 -13.05 31.79 10.07
CA ASP A 201 -13.16 32.38 11.41
C ASP A 201 -13.59 33.85 11.32
N GLN A 202 -13.05 34.61 10.35
CA GLN A 202 -13.51 35.97 10.10
C GLN A 202 -14.99 36.01 9.69
N GLN A 203 -15.43 35.14 8.78
CA GLN A 203 -16.84 35.05 8.37
C GLN A 203 -17.77 34.66 9.53
N ILE A 204 -17.32 33.79 10.43
CA ILE A 204 -18.08 33.39 11.61
C ILE A 204 -18.23 34.58 12.54
N ALA A 205 -17.13 35.29 12.84
CA ALA A 205 -17.18 36.49 13.68
C ALA A 205 -18.10 37.59 13.12
N GLU A 206 -18.07 37.82 11.80
CA GLU A 206 -18.98 38.76 11.13
C GLU A 206 -20.45 38.33 11.26
N ARG A 207 -20.74 37.04 11.12
CA ARG A 207 -22.10 36.50 11.27
C ARG A 207 -22.59 36.53 12.72
N GLU A 208 -21.72 36.27 13.67
CA GLU A 208 -22.04 36.37 15.10
C GLU A 208 -22.40 37.82 15.47
N GLN A 209 -21.64 38.80 14.98
CA GLN A 209 -22.00 40.21 15.15
C GLN A 209 -23.36 40.56 14.52
N LEU A 210 -23.63 40.07 13.31
CA LEU A 210 -24.92 40.26 12.66
C LEU A 210 -26.07 39.61 13.43
N LEU A 211 -25.86 38.41 13.99
CA LEU A 211 -26.87 37.74 14.81
C LEU A 211 -27.21 38.56 16.06
N VAL A 212 -26.20 39.06 16.77
CA VAL A 212 -26.42 39.93 17.93
C VAL A 212 -27.19 41.19 17.55
N GLU A 213 -26.89 41.79 16.39
CA GLU A 213 -27.64 42.95 15.90
C GLU A 213 -29.10 42.60 15.57
N LEU A 214 -29.34 41.47 14.90
CA LEU A 214 -30.68 41.00 14.55
C LEU A 214 -31.51 40.62 15.77
N GLU A 215 -30.89 40.01 16.79
CA GLU A 215 -31.52 39.73 18.08
C GLU A 215 -31.94 41.03 18.77
N ALA A 216 -31.05 42.02 18.83
CA ALA A 216 -31.39 43.33 19.38
C ALA A 216 -32.51 44.03 18.60
N GLN A 217 -32.53 43.90 17.27
CA GLN A 217 -33.63 44.42 16.44
C GLN A 217 -34.95 43.68 16.71
N GLN A 218 -34.91 42.35 16.87
CA GLN A 218 -36.08 41.55 17.20
C GLN A 218 -36.66 41.95 18.56
N ASP A 219 -35.82 42.06 19.58
CA ASP A 219 -36.22 42.49 20.93
C ASP A 219 -36.86 43.88 20.89
N PHE A 220 -36.25 44.81 20.15
CA PHE A 220 -36.78 46.15 19.97
C PHE A 220 -38.15 46.15 19.27
N LEU A 221 -38.31 45.39 18.19
CA LEU A 221 -39.57 45.24 17.48
C LEU A 221 -40.63 44.59 18.36
N GLN A 222 -40.28 43.59 19.15
CA GLN A 222 -41.18 42.92 20.07
C GLN A 222 -41.66 43.86 21.18
N GLN A 223 -40.78 44.70 21.71
CA GLN A 223 -41.17 45.77 22.63
C GLN A 223 -42.11 46.79 21.98
N GLN A 224 -41.83 47.19 20.73
CA GLN A 224 -42.73 48.08 19.99
C GLN A 224 -44.11 47.45 19.76
N VAL A 225 -44.17 46.17 19.40
CA VAL A 225 -45.44 45.45 19.24
C VAL A 225 -46.18 45.39 20.57
N ALA A 226 -45.52 45.08 21.68
CA ALA A 226 -46.15 45.05 23.00
C ALA A 226 -46.66 46.43 23.44
N ALA A 227 -45.89 47.49 23.20
CA ALA A 227 -46.28 48.87 23.47
C ALA A 227 -47.49 49.28 22.60
N LEU A 228 -47.46 48.93 21.31
CA LEU A 228 -48.54 49.21 20.38
C LEU A 228 -49.81 48.42 20.74
N GLN A 229 -49.69 47.14 21.11
CA GLN A 229 -50.80 46.34 21.65
C GLN A 229 -51.40 46.96 22.90
N THR A 230 -50.57 47.46 23.83
CA THR A 230 -51.05 48.16 25.04
C THR A 230 -51.76 49.47 24.68
N GLN A 231 -51.24 50.22 23.71
CA GLN A 231 -51.87 51.44 23.19
C GLN A 231 -53.21 51.13 22.52
N TYR A 232 -53.30 50.06 21.72
CA TYR A 232 -54.54 49.60 21.10
C TYR A 232 -55.55 49.05 22.11
N GLN A 233 -55.12 48.28 23.12
CA GLN A 233 -56.00 47.82 24.20
C GLN A 233 -56.55 48.99 25.04
N GLY A 234 -55.79 50.07 25.18
CA GLY A 234 -56.28 51.32 25.77
C GLY A 234 -57.32 52.06 24.90
N LEU A 235 -57.18 51.97 23.58
CA LEU A 235 -58.11 52.58 22.60
C LEU A 235 -59.41 51.78 22.40
N PHE A 236 -59.41 50.47 22.66
CA PHE A 236 -60.56 49.57 22.48
C PHE A 236 -61.24 49.15 23.79
N ARG A 237 -61.35 50.03 24.79
CA ARG A 237 -62.19 49.83 26.00
C ARG A 237 -63.71 49.81 25.73
N GLY A 238 -64.12 49.35 24.56
CA GLY A 238 -65.46 48.92 24.28
C GLY A 238 -65.38 47.57 23.61
N ASN A 239 -65.64 46.48 24.33
CA ASN A 239 -65.91 45.19 23.68
C ASN A 239 -66.99 45.46 22.61
N ILE A 240 -66.77 45.10 21.35
CA ILE A 240 -67.80 45.33 20.33
C ILE A 240 -69.02 44.48 20.72
N ALA A 241 -70.12 45.14 21.05
CA ALA A 241 -71.38 44.51 21.44
C ALA A 241 -72.21 44.12 20.21
N LEU A 242 -72.16 44.93 19.15
CA LEU A 242 -72.80 44.68 17.87
C LEU A 242 -71.89 45.14 16.74
N ASN A 243 -71.69 44.28 15.74
CA ASN A 243 -71.02 44.66 14.51
C ASN A 243 -72.01 45.29 13.53
N ARG A 244 -71.51 46.11 12.61
CA ARG A 244 -72.27 46.60 11.46
C ARG A 244 -72.70 45.42 10.60
N ASN A 245 -73.94 45.47 10.12
CA ASN A 245 -74.62 44.41 9.38
C ASN A 245 -74.76 43.09 10.17
N GLN A 246 -74.56 43.11 11.48
CA GLN A 246 -74.92 41.96 12.31
C GLN A 246 -76.43 41.86 12.39
N GLU A 247 -76.93 40.65 12.14
CA GLU A 247 -78.33 40.30 12.37
C GLU A 247 -78.63 40.30 13.88
N ILE A 248 -79.60 41.11 14.27
CA ILE A 248 -80.05 41.26 15.66
C ILE A 248 -81.17 40.25 15.95
N LEU A 249 -82.13 40.17 15.03
CA LEU A 249 -83.31 39.33 15.15
C LEU A 249 -83.85 39.01 13.75
N THR A 250 -84.35 37.79 13.59
CA THR A 250 -85.02 37.32 12.39
C THR A 250 -86.36 36.72 12.77
N GLY A 251 -87.40 37.01 11.99
CA GLY A 251 -88.76 36.55 12.21
C GLY A 251 -89.48 36.33 10.88
N GLN A 252 -90.37 35.34 10.86
CA GLN A 252 -91.27 35.14 9.74
C GLN A 252 -92.56 35.91 10.05
N GLY A 253 -92.88 36.89 9.22
CA GLY A 253 -94.03 37.75 9.36
C GLY A 253 -95.05 37.47 8.27
N ARG A 254 -96.26 37.12 8.66
CA ARG A 254 -97.44 37.09 7.79
C ARG A 254 -98.55 37.88 8.46
N ALA A 255 -99.12 38.83 7.74
CA ALA A 255 -100.25 39.60 8.23
C ALA A 255 -101.36 39.67 7.17
N GLU A 256 -102.58 39.34 7.57
CA GLU A 256 -103.75 39.38 6.69
C GLU A 256 -104.29 40.81 6.52
N ASN A 257 -103.96 41.68 7.46
CA ASN A 257 -104.38 43.07 7.47
C ASN A 257 -103.33 43.94 8.16
N ARG A 258 -103.45 45.26 7.98
CA ARG A 258 -102.53 46.25 8.54
C ARG A 258 -102.41 46.16 10.07
N ALA A 259 -103.48 45.89 10.79
CA ALA A 259 -103.46 45.82 12.26
C ALA A 259 -102.58 44.65 12.76
N GLN A 260 -102.66 43.49 12.10
CA GLN A 260 -101.77 42.35 12.39
C GLN A 260 -100.31 42.65 12.03
N ALA A 261 -100.07 43.40 10.94
CA ALA A 261 -98.71 43.82 10.56
C ALA A 261 -98.11 44.79 11.60
N GLU A 262 -98.91 45.74 12.10
CA GLU A 262 -98.52 46.66 13.17
C GLU A 262 -98.19 45.92 14.47
N GLU A 263 -98.99 44.92 14.83
CA GLU A 263 -98.75 44.05 15.99
C GLU A 263 -97.42 43.29 15.85
N PHE A 264 -97.20 42.60 14.73
CA PHE A 264 -95.96 41.88 14.44
C PHE A 264 -94.73 42.78 14.53
N VAL A 265 -94.74 43.94 13.86
CA VAL A 265 -93.59 44.87 13.87
C VAL A 265 -93.32 45.42 15.26
N THR A 266 -94.38 45.68 16.04
CA THR A 266 -94.27 46.14 17.42
C THR A 266 -93.58 45.11 18.31
N GLU A 267 -94.05 43.85 18.28
CA GLU A 267 -93.44 42.76 19.05
C GLU A 267 -92.00 42.49 18.61
N PHE A 268 -91.76 42.51 17.30
CA PHE A 268 -90.43 42.29 16.71
C PHE A 268 -89.42 43.34 17.17
N LEU A 269 -89.79 44.62 17.17
CA LEU A 269 -88.93 45.71 17.66
C LEU A 269 -88.73 45.66 19.18
N GLN A 270 -89.74 45.27 19.96
CA GLN A 270 -89.61 45.11 21.40
C GLN A 270 -88.61 44.00 21.76
N GLU A 271 -88.68 42.85 21.08
CA GLU A 271 -87.74 41.75 21.31
C GLU A 271 -86.33 42.14 20.86
N ALA A 272 -86.19 42.78 19.69
CA ALA A 272 -84.90 43.27 19.24
C ALA A 272 -84.28 44.28 20.23
N ASN A 273 -85.08 45.18 20.80
CA ASN A 273 -84.65 46.13 21.82
C ASN A 273 -84.14 45.42 23.09
N ARG A 274 -84.75 44.29 23.46
CA ARG A 274 -84.31 43.44 24.58
C ARG A 274 -82.98 42.73 24.28
N ILE A 275 -82.78 42.24 23.07
CA ILE A 275 -81.53 41.58 22.64
C ILE A 275 -80.38 42.58 22.64
N VAL A 276 -80.57 43.72 21.98
CA VAL A 276 -79.56 44.79 21.86
C VAL A 276 -79.18 45.36 23.23
N SER A 277 -80.14 45.58 24.11
CA SER A 277 -79.85 46.13 25.45
C SER A 277 -79.01 45.19 26.30
N ARG A 278 -79.24 43.87 26.23
CA ARG A 278 -78.39 42.87 26.92
C ARG A 278 -76.98 42.80 26.34
N ALA A 279 -76.84 42.94 25.02
CA ALA A 279 -75.54 42.92 24.35
C ALA A 279 -74.70 44.16 24.71
N ILE A 280 -75.33 45.35 24.71
CA ILE A 280 -74.65 46.62 24.97
C ILE A 280 -74.46 46.88 26.46
N ALA A 281 -75.43 46.57 27.32
CA ALA A 281 -75.41 46.87 28.75
C ALA A 281 -75.68 45.61 29.60
N PRO A 282 -74.79 44.60 29.54
CA PRO A 282 -74.99 43.33 30.27
C PRO A 282 -75.12 43.59 31.77
N GLY A 283 -76.13 42.98 32.39
CA GLY A 283 -76.43 43.12 33.82
C GLY A 283 -77.09 44.44 34.24
N THR A 284 -77.33 45.37 33.31
CA THR A 284 -78.06 46.62 33.58
C THR A 284 -79.45 46.57 32.93
N PRO A 285 -80.55 46.66 33.69
CA PRO A 285 -81.88 46.67 33.09
C PRO A 285 -82.11 47.97 32.32
N ILE A 286 -82.47 47.86 31.03
CA ILE A 286 -82.79 48.97 30.14
C ILE A 286 -84.24 48.83 29.69
N ASP A 287 -85.16 49.48 30.39
CA ASP A 287 -86.61 49.43 30.12
C ASP A 287 -87.08 50.60 29.24
N ARG A 288 -86.30 50.93 28.20
CA ARG A 288 -86.62 52.00 27.24
C ARG A 288 -86.25 51.59 25.82
N GLN A 289 -86.82 52.29 24.84
CA GLN A 289 -86.43 52.14 23.44
C GLN A 289 -85.04 52.74 23.21
N ILE A 290 -84.13 51.94 22.66
CA ILE A 290 -82.75 52.33 22.32
C ILE A 290 -82.45 52.18 20.82
N LEU A 291 -83.30 51.44 20.10
CA LEU A 291 -83.25 51.30 18.65
C LEU A 291 -83.70 52.59 17.96
N LEU A 292 -82.82 53.15 17.15
CA LEU A 292 -83.08 54.29 16.28
C LEU A 292 -83.45 53.77 14.89
N ILE A 293 -84.72 53.95 14.53
CA ILE A 293 -85.27 53.56 13.22
C ILE A 293 -86.22 54.63 12.72
N GLY A 294 -86.22 54.90 11.42
CA GLY A 294 -87.07 55.93 10.85
C GLY A 294 -88.54 55.50 10.82
N ASN A 295 -89.47 56.39 11.20
CA ASN A 295 -90.91 56.10 11.09
C ASN A 295 -91.31 55.68 9.67
N ARG A 296 -90.69 56.26 8.62
CA ARG A 296 -90.94 55.87 7.23
C ARG A 296 -90.51 54.43 6.91
N GLU A 297 -89.46 53.94 7.55
CA GLU A 297 -88.96 52.56 7.35
C GLU A 297 -89.90 51.56 8.03
N VAL A 298 -90.41 51.91 9.23
CA VAL A 298 -91.42 51.12 9.95
C VAL A 298 -92.72 51.05 9.15
N GLU A 299 -93.23 52.18 8.68
CA GLU A 299 -94.43 52.27 7.85
C GLU A 299 -94.28 51.47 6.54
N ALA A 300 -93.14 51.58 5.87
CA ALA A 300 -92.86 50.81 4.65
C ALA A 300 -92.81 49.30 4.91
N LEU A 301 -92.34 48.85 6.08
CA LEU A 301 -92.38 47.44 6.46
C LEU A 301 -93.82 46.98 6.72
N ILE A 302 -94.61 47.75 7.47
CA ILE A 302 -96.02 47.44 7.74
C ILE A 302 -96.81 47.29 6.43
N ASP A 303 -96.64 48.23 5.49
CA ASP A 303 -97.30 48.20 4.19
C ASP A 303 -96.92 46.97 3.36
N ARG A 304 -95.65 46.52 3.43
CA ARG A 304 -95.20 45.30 2.75
C ARG A 304 -95.80 44.03 3.36
N LEU A 305 -95.89 43.97 4.68
CA LEU A 305 -96.42 42.81 5.39
C LEU A 305 -97.95 42.68 5.29
N ALA A 306 -98.67 43.78 5.08
CA ALA A 306 -100.14 43.82 4.98
C ALA A 306 -100.68 43.28 3.64
N THR A 307 -100.02 42.28 3.07
CA THR A 307 -100.30 41.70 1.74
C THR A 307 -100.76 40.23 1.80
N SER A 308 -100.91 39.65 3.01
CA SER A 308 -101.21 38.22 3.25
C SER A 308 -100.15 37.20 2.77
N GLU A 309 -99.06 37.69 2.18
CA GLU A 309 -97.89 36.89 1.80
C GLU A 309 -96.96 36.67 3.00
N ASP A 310 -96.23 35.56 2.98
CA ASP A 310 -95.23 35.26 4.01
C ASP A 310 -93.93 36.02 3.70
N TYR A 311 -93.37 36.72 4.68
CA TYR A 311 -92.09 37.43 4.57
C TYR A 311 -91.10 36.95 5.63
N VAL A 312 -89.81 36.96 5.26
CA VAL A 312 -88.71 36.87 6.21
C VAL A 312 -88.25 38.29 6.52
N VAL A 313 -88.37 38.67 7.78
CA VAL A 313 -88.01 40.00 8.27
C VAL A 313 -86.79 39.88 9.17
N ARG A 314 -85.78 40.70 8.87
CA ARG A 314 -84.53 40.81 9.61
C ARG A 314 -84.33 42.22 10.10
N LEU A 315 -83.80 42.34 11.31
CA LEU A 315 -83.27 43.58 11.81
C LEU A 315 -81.75 43.50 11.86
N LEU A 316 -81.07 44.44 11.20
CA LEU A 316 -79.62 44.50 11.17
C LEU A 316 -79.10 45.80 11.78
N SER A 317 -77.93 45.73 12.41
CA SER A 317 -77.24 46.92 12.91
C SER A 317 -76.64 47.74 11.77
N ALA A 318 -76.84 49.07 11.78
CA ALA A 318 -76.28 49.97 10.76
C ALA A 318 -74.81 50.35 11.02
N ALA A 319 -74.31 50.16 12.25
CA ALA A 319 -72.98 50.55 12.69
C ALA A 319 -72.37 49.55 13.69
N ASN A 320 -71.10 49.75 14.04
CA ASN A 320 -70.47 49.04 15.14
C ASN A 320 -70.82 49.74 16.46
N TYR A 321 -71.28 48.99 17.45
CA TYR A 321 -71.58 49.47 18.79
C TYR A 321 -70.75 48.72 19.82
N ILE A 322 -70.36 49.43 20.88
CA ILE A 322 -69.54 48.85 21.95
C ILE A 322 -70.37 48.59 23.22
N THR A 323 -69.91 47.66 24.04
CA THR A 323 -70.43 47.45 25.40
C THR A 323 -70.24 48.73 26.20
N GLY A 324 -71.32 49.18 26.82
CA GLY A 324 -71.37 50.43 27.55
C GLY A 324 -71.52 51.67 26.66
N GLU A 325 -72.04 51.52 25.44
CA GLU A 325 -72.34 52.62 24.51
C GLU A 325 -72.96 53.81 25.28
N PRO A 326 -72.30 54.99 25.32
CA PRO A 326 -72.69 56.08 26.20
C PRO A 326 -74.14 56.53 26.03
N CYS A 327 -74.65 56.54 24.80
CA CYS A 327 -76.03 56.94 24.51
C CYS A 327 -77.08 55.90 25.00
N VAL A 328 -76.68 54.64 25.22
CA VAL A 328 -77.53 53.60 25.83
C VAL A 328 -77.51 53.68 27.34
N LEU A 329 -76.38 54.03 27.97
CA LEU A 329 -76.26 54.10 29.43
C LEU A 329 -76.76 55.44 30.00
N GLN A 330 -76.34 56.55 29.40
CA GLN A 330 -76.77 57.89 29.77
C GLN A 330 -78.18 58.09 29.21
N ARG A 331 -79.17 58.42 30.06
CA ARG A 331 -80.58 58.53 29.67
C ARG A 331 -80.76 59.53 28.52
N GLY A 332 -80.75 59.05 27.28
CA GLY A 332 -80.81 59.85 26.05
C GLY A 332 -81.79 59.29 25.03
N GLU A 333 -81.80 59.93 23.85
CA GLU A 333 -82.59 59.50 22.70
C GLU A 333 -82.11 58.16 22.14
N PRO A 334 -82.97 57.37 21.48
CA PRO A 334 -82.56 56.14 20.80
C PRO A 334 -81.41 56.43 19.81
N CYS A 335 -80.37 55.62 19.86
CA CYS A 335 -79.13 55.89 19.14
C CYS A 335 -78.55 54.65 18.42
N ILE A 336 -79.11 53.47 18.68
CA ILE A 336 -78.68 52.23 18.02
C ILE A 336 -79.40 52.14 16.69
N GLN A 337 -78.73 52.63 15.65
CA GLN A 337 -79.22 52.65 14.28
C GLN A 337 -79.34 51.21 13.77
N VAL A 338 -80.56 50.91 13.32
CA VAL A 338 -80.92 49.61 12.76
C VAL A 338 -81.71 49.83 11.48
N PHE A 339 -81.72 48.83 10.62
CA PHE A 339 -82.54 48.83 9.42
C PHE A 339 -83.17 47.45 9.21
N PHE A 340 -84.31 47.45 8.52
CA PHE A 340 -85.00 46.23 8.16
C PHE A 340 -84.51 45.71 6.80
N ASP A 341 -84.44 44.39 6.72
CA ASP A 341 -84.37 43.64 5.47
C ASP A 341 -85.58 42.69 5.44
N ALA A 342 -86.49 42.90 4.49
CA ALA A 342 -87.74 42.16 4.38
C ALA A 342 -87.90 41.61 2.98
N THR A 343 -87.86 40.29 2.87
CA THR A 343 -87.88 39.56 1.60
C THR A 343 -89.02 38.53 1.62
N PRO A 344 -89.80 38.35 0.52
CA PRO A 344 -90.83 37.32 0.46
C PRO A 344 -90.27 35.94 0.78
N ASN A 345 -90.96 35.17 1.62
CA ASN A 345 -90.56 33.82 2.00
C ASN A 345 -91.01 32.81 0.95
N GLN A 346 -90.32 32.79 -0.18
CA GLN A 346 -90.59 31.88 -1.29
C GLN A 346 -89.69 30.65 -1.24
N GLN A 347 -90.16 29.56 -1.86
CA GLN A 347 -89.36 28.35 -2.08
C GLN A 347 -88.21 28.68 -3.05
N VAL A 348 -86.98 28.44 -2.61
CA VAL A 348 -85.76 28.66 -3.39
C VAL A 348 -85.28 27.35 -4.00
N TYR A 349 -85.32 26.25 -3.23
CA TYR A 349 -84.99 24.91 -3.73
C TYR A 349 -86.10 23.90 -3.40
N ALA A 350 -86.34 22.96 -4.32
CA ALA A 350 -87.18 21.80 -4.06
C ALA A 350 -86.40 20.66 -3.41
N GLU A 351 -87.07 19.81 -2.64
CA GLU A 351 -86.48 18.56 -2.14
C GLU A 351 -85.87 17.75 -3.30
N GLY A 352 -84.62 17.30 -3.13
CA GLY A 352 -83.88 16.56 -4.16
C GLY A 352 -83.15 17.41 -5.20
N GLU A 353 -83.22 18.75 -5.11
CA GLU A 353 -82.52 19.65 -6.02
C GLU A 353 -81.00 19.68 -5.75
N LEU A 354 -80.19 19.80 -6.81
CA LEU A 354 -78.73 19.84 -6.73
C LEU A 354 -78.21 21.26 -6.49
N LEU A 355 -77.61 21.50 -5.32
CA LEU A 355 -77.08 22.80 -4.93
C LEU A 355 -75.62 22.97 -5.34
N ALA A 356 -74.76 21.98 -5.14
CA ALA A 356 -73.34 22.13 -5.50
C ALA A 356 -72.72 20.80 -5.93
N THR A 357 -71.65 20.88 -6.71
CA THR A 357 -70.83 19.73 -7.09
C THR A 357 -69.35 20.11 -6.98
N VAL A 358 -68.57 19.23 -6.37
CA VAL A 358 -67.11 19.35 -6.28
C VAL A 358 -66.51 18.04 -6.75
N ALA A 359 -65.66 18.12 -7.78
CA ALA A 359 -64.91 16.96 -8.26
C ALA A 359 -63.84 16.56 -7.23
N LEU A 360 -63.70 15.24 -7.00
CA LEU A 360 -62.57 14.70 -6.25
C LEU A 360 -61.51 14.21 -7.24
N ASP A 361 -60.25 14.32 -6.86
CA ASP A 361 -59.18 13.72 -7.64
C ASP A 361 -59.27 12.19 -7.56
N PRO A 362 -58.76 11.44 -8.55
CA PRO A 362 -58.82 9.99 -8.52
C PRO A 362 -58.16 9.38 -7.26
N PRO A 363 -58.67 8.24 -6.76
CA PRO A 363 -58.10 7.55 -5.59
C PRO A 363 -56.64 7.10 -5.84
N PRO A 364 -55.85 6.86 -4.77
CA PRO A 364 -56.26 6.79 -3.36
C PRO A 364 -56.54 8.16 -2.73
N PHE A 365 -57.56 8.23 -1.89
CA PHE A 365 -57.94 9.46 -1.19
C PHE A 365 -57.22 9.56 0.16
N GLU A 366 -56.50 10.65 0.40
CA GLU A 366 -55.99 10.99 1.73
C GLU A 366 -57.11 11.61 2.58
N ASP A 367 -57.15 11.32 3.90
CA ASP A 367 -58.18 11.85 4.82
C ASP A 367 -58.30 13.37 4.75
N ARG A 368 -57.15 14.05 4.68
CA ARG A 368 -57.06 15.50 4.59
C ARG A 368 -57.73 16.02 3.31
N GLN A 369 -57.51 15.35 2.19
CA GLN A 369 -58.05 15.73 0.89
C GLN A 369 -59.58 15.59 0.86
N LEU A 370 -60.12 14.51 1.44
CA LEU A 370 -61.58 14.31 1.55
C LEU A 370 -62.24 15.42 2.37
N ILE A 371 -61.66 15.78 3.51
CA ILE A 371 -62.14 16.87 4.37
C ILE A 371 -62.05 18.21 3.64
N GLU A 372 -60.94 18.49 2.96
CA GLU A 372 -60.77 19.73 2.17
C GLU A 372 -61.83 19.84 1.06
N ARG A 373 -62.09 18.75 0.33
CA ARG A 373 -63.12 18.71 -0.72
C ARG A 373 -64.54 18.82 -0.16
N LEU A 374 -64.83 18.20 0.98
CA LEU A 374 -66.09 18.37 1.68
C LEU A 374 -66.30 19.82 2.13
N ASN A 375 -65.30 20.43 2.77
CA ASN A 375 -65.38 21.83 3.20
C ASN A 375 -65.62 22.76 2.01
N LEU A 376 -64.98 22.48 0.86
CA LEU A 376 -65.22 23.23 -0.37
C LEU A 376 -66.66 23.06 -0.88
N LEU A 377 -67.23 21.84 -0.83
CA LEU A 377 -68.62 21.59 -1.20
C LEU A 377 -69.59 22.37 -0.29
N LEU A 378 -69.38 22.31 1.02
CA LEU A 378 -70.23 23.02 2.00
C LEU A 378 -70.15 24.54 1.80
N ALA A 379 -68.94 25.07 1.61
CA ALA A 379 -68.73 26.49 1.31
C ALA A 379 -69.38 26.92 -0.01
N ALA A 380 -69.25 26.11 -1.06
CA ALA A 380 -69.89 26.36 -2.36
C ALA A 380 -71.42 26.32 -2.26
N THR A 381 -71.95 25.36 -1.49
CA THR A 381 -73.39 25.22 -1.21
C THR A 381 -73.92 26.46 -0.48
N GLN A 382 -73.26 26.87 0.60
CA GLN A 382 -73.67 28.06 1.36
C GLN A 382 -73.54 29.35 0.52
N PHE A 383 -72.50 29.45 -0.30
CA PHE A 383 -72.34 30.58 -1.21
C PHE A 383 -73.48 30.65 -2.23
N ARG A 384 -73.81 29.52 -2.88
CA ARG A 384 -74.89 29.46 -3.86
C ARG A 384 -76.26 29.72 -3.22
N ALA A 385 -76.54 29.12 -2.06
CA ALA A 385 -77.78 29.34 -1.32
C ALA A 385 -78.00 30.83 -1.04
N ARG A 386 -76.96 31.56 -0.60
CA ARG A 386 -77.03 33.01 -0.38
C ARG A 386 -77.23 33.80 -1.68
N GLN A 387 -76.57 33.39 -2.76
CA GLN A 387 -76.72 34.02 -4.07
C GLN A 387 -78.16 33.85 -4.61
N ASP A 388 -78.78 32.70 -4.36
CA ASP A 388 -80.13 32.38 -4.80
C ASP A 388 -81.21 32.98 -3.87
N GLY A 389 -80.80 33.71 -2.84
CA GLY A 389 -81.69 34.51 -1.98
C GLY A 389 -82.01 33.90 -0.62
N ILE A 390 -81.36 32.80 -0.23
CA ILE A 390 -81.53 32.25 1.13
C ILE A 390 -80.77 33.12 2.12
N VAL A 391 -81.49 33.49 3.16
CA VAL A 391 -81.09 34.51 4.10
C VAL A 391 -80.33 33.93 5.30
N SER A 392 -80.62 32.68 5.67
CA SER A 392 -79.95 32.00 6.79
C SER A 392 -78.51 31.60 6.45
N ASP A 393 -77.60 31.87 7.38
CA ASP A 393 -76.22 31.36 7.34
C ASP A 393 -76.08 29.93 7.89
N ASN A 394 -77.19 29.27 8.25
CA ASN A 394 -77.19 27.93 8.84
C ASN A 394 -77.35 26.85 7.78
N LEU A 395 -76.25 26.15 7.48
CA LEU A 395 -76.22 24.94 6.64
C LEU A 395 -76.19 23.70 7.54
N GLN A 396 -77.13 22.79 7.33
CA GLN A 396 -77.24 21.54 8.05
C GLN A 396 -77.04 20.36 7.11
N VAL A 397 -76.20 19.41 7.52
CA VAL A 397 -75.96 18.17 6.77
C VAL A 397 -76.77 17.06 7.41
N ALA A 398 -77.66 16.42 6.64
CA ALA A 398 -78.52 15.32 7.05
C ALA A 398 -79.23 15.61 8.39
N ASP A 399 -78.92 14.85 9.44
CA ASP A 399 -79.47 14.97 10.80
C ASP A 399 -78.70 15.94 11.72
N ASN A 400 -77.80 16.75 11.14
CA ASN A 400 -76.92 17.70 11.81
C ASN A 400 -75.99 17.03 12.86
N ARG A 401 -75.56 15.79 12.58
CA ARG A 401 -74.65 15.03 13.44
C ARG A 401 -73.28 14.81 12.78
N PRO A 402 -72.17 15.04 13.51
CA PRO A 402 -70.82 14.78 12.99
C PRO A 402 -70.60 13.33 12.54
N GLU A 403 -71.22 12.36 13.21
CA GLU A 403 -71.08 10.93 12.92
C GLU A 403 -71.59 10.59 11.51
N THR A 404 -72.67 11.21 11.06
CA THR A 404 -73.25 11.00 9.72
C THR A 404 -72.29 11.44 8.62
N ILE A 405 -71.55 12.53 8.86
CA ILE A 405 -70.54 13.04 7.93
C ILE A 405 -69.32 12.10 7.90
N LEU A 406 -68.84 11.67 9.07
CA LEU A 406 -67.69 10.76 9.17
C LEU A 406 -67.96 9.42 8.48
N ASN A 407 -69.14 8.82 8.71
CA ASN A 407 -69.54 7.57 8.06
C ASN A 407 -69.61 7.70 6.53
N PHE A 408 -70.09 8.84 6.03
CA PHE A 408 -70.11 9.12 4.59
C PHE A 408 -68.70 9.18 4.00
N LEU A 409 -67.78 9.92 4.63
CA LEU A 409 -66.38 10.03 4.19
C LEU A 409 -65.66 8.68 4.21
N GLU A 410 -65.84 7.90 5.27
CA GLU A 410 -65.26 6.56 5.40
C GLU A 410 -65.78 5.61 4.30
N THR A 411 -67.08 5.63 4.02
CA THR A 411 -67.68 4.82 2.95
C THR A 411 -67.10 5.17 1.58
N VAL A 412 -66.93 6.46 1.30
CA VAL A 412 -66.33 6.94 0.05
C VAL A 412 -64.87 6.50 -0.05
N GLN A 413 -64.10 6.62 1.03
CA GLN A 413 -62.70 6.22 1.07
C GLN A 413 -62.52 4.72 0.84
N GLN A 414 -63.30 3.88 1.52
CA GLN A 414 -63.27 2.42 1.39
C GLN A 414 -63.67 1.94 -0.01
N SER A 415 -64.55 2.69 -0.70
CA SER A 415 -64.99 2.31 -2.06
C SER A 415 -63.86 2.32 -3.09
N GLY A 416 -62.84 3.17 -2.90
CA GLY A 416 -61.72 3.33 -3.83
C GLY A 416 -62.15 3.72 -5.26
N GLN A 417 -63.33 4.33 -5.43
CA GLN A 417 -63.84 4.75 -6.73
C GLN A 417 -63.65 6.24 -6.96
N ALA A 418 -63.36 6.65 -8.19
CA ALA A 418 -63.41 8.06 -8.58
C ALA A 418 -64.88 8.54 -8.60
N VAL A 419 -65.19 9.50 -7.73
CA VAL A 419 -66.54 10.03 -7.48
C VAL A 419 -66.48 11.55 -7.32
N ASP A 420 -67.57 12.23 -7.63
CA ASP A 420 -67.78 13.64 -7.33
C ASP A 420 -68.65 13.78 -6.09
N PHE A 421 -68.39 14.80 -5.27
CA PHE A 421 -69.29 15.17 -4.18
C PHE A 421 -70.39 16.09 -4.68
N GLN A 422 -71.61 15.80 -4.26
CA GLN A 422 -72.80 16.60 -4.52
C GLN A 422 -73.51 16.94 -3.22
N ALA A 423 -74.01 18.17 -3.15
CA ALA A 423 -74.92 18.63 -2.09
C ALA A 423 -76.32 18.73 -2.67
N ILE A 424 -77.25 17.96 -2.12
CA ILE A 424 -78.63 17.84 -2.62
C ILE A 424 -79.57 18.32 -1.52
N ALA A 425 -80.59 19.12 -1.83
CA ALA A 425 -81.59 19.56 -0.86
C ALA A 425 -82.27 18.35 -0.20
N ALA A 426 -82.24 18.30 1.13
CA ALA A 426 -82.87 17.22 1.89
C ALA A 426 -84.38 17.44 2.09
N THR A 427 -84.83 18.70 2.00
CA THR A 427 -86.21 19.16 2.14
C THR A 427 -86.41 20.37 1.24
N ASP A 428 -87.64 20.84 1.06
CA ASP A 428 -87.90 22.13 0.42
C ASP A 428 -87.24 23.26 1.22
N VAL A 429 -86.39 24.05 0.55
CA VAL A 429 -85.67 25.16 1.18
C VAL A 429 -86.30 26.47 0.76
N PHE A 430 -86.75 27.23 1.75
CA PHE A 430 -87.33 28.55 1.55
C PHE A 430 -86.30 29.64 1.83
N THR A 431 -86.62 30.87 1.44
CA THR A 431 -85.82 32.08 1.67
C THR A 431 -85.37 32.19 3.14
N ALA A 432 -86.20 31.76 4.09
CA ALA A 432 -85.89 31.76 5.52
C ALA A 432 -84.74 30.81 5.94
N GLY A 433 -84.46 29.76 5.17
CA GLY A 433 -83.62 28.63 5.59
C GLY A 433 -84.22 27.84 6.78
N PRO A 434 -83.41 26.99 7.47
CA PRO A 434 -82.01 26.67 7.17
C PRO A 434 -81.86 25.87 5.87
N VAL A 435 -80.64 25.82 5.34
CA VAL A 435 -80.33 24.98 4.17
C VAL A 435 -80.00 23.59 4.67
N GLN A 436 -80.92 22.63 4.51
CA GLN A 436 -80.67 21.24 4.88
C GLN A 436 -80.29 20.44 3.64
N ILE A 437 -79.13 19.78 3.67
CA ILE A 437 -78.59 19.02 2.53
C ILE A 437 -78.27 17.58 2.86
N ASN A 438 -78.35 16.73 1.86
CA ASN A 438 -77.74 15.41 1.82
C ASN A 438 -76.43 15.48 1.05
N LEU A 439 -75.41 14.79 1.55
CA LEU A 439 -74.17 14.56 0.80
C LEU A 439 -74.38 13.33 -0.06
N ALA A 440 -74.01 13.43 -1.34
CA ALA A 440 -74.01 12.33 -2.29
C ALA A 440 -72.64 12.20 -2.95
N ALA A 441 -72.16 10.96 -3.09
CA ALA A 441 -71.01 10.62 -3.91
C ALA A 441 -71.52 10.05 -5.23
N VAL A 442 -71.20 10.72 -6.34
CA VAL A 442 -71.79 10.45 -7.65
C VAL A 442 -70.71 10.05 -8.65
N ARG A 443 -71.00 9.06 -9.49
CA ARG A 443 -70.13 8.67 -10.61
C ARG A 443 -70.96 8.51 -11.86
N ASN A 444 -70.55 9.17 -12.95
CA ASN A 444 -71.27 9.12 -14.24
C ASN A 444 -72.77 9.45 -14.11
N GLY A 445 -73.15 10.34 -13.18
CA GLY A 445 -74.54 10.72 -12.93
C GLY A 445 -75.36 9.75 -12.07
N GLN A 446 -74.76 8.68 -11.54
CA GLN A 446 -75.42 7.77 -10.59
C GLN A 446 -74.90 8.00 -9.16
N ILE A 447 -75.83 8.14 -8.21
CA ILE A 447 -75.53 8.25 -6.78
C ILE A 447 -75.08 6.87 -6.28
N LEU A 448 -73.85 6.78 -5.77
CA LEU A 448 -73.29 5.56 -5.20
C LEU A 448 -73.50 5.49 -3.70
N PHE A 449 -73.32 6.62 -3.01
CA PHE A 449 -73.48 6.75 -1.56
C PHE A 449 -74.19 8.06 -1.26
N GLN A 450 -75.09 8.05 -0.27
CA GLN A 450 -75.79 9.26 0.17
C GLN A 450 -76.06 9.17 1.67
N THR A 451 -75.97 10.31 2.37
CA THR A 451 -76.19 10.39 3.83
C THR A 451 -77.60 9.98 4.29
N ASN A 452 -78.59 9.91 3.38
CA ASN A 452 -79.98 9.52 3.67
C ASN A 452 -80.35 8.09 3.25
N VAL A 453 -79.40 7.27 2.77
CA VAL A 453 -79.69 5.89 2.34
C VAL A 453 -78.90 4.92 3.21
N ALA A 454 -79.60 4.08 3.98
CA ALA A 454 -78.99 2.96 4.68
C ALA A 454 -78.28 2.03 3.66
N PRO A 455 -77.06 1.54 3.94
CA PRO A 455 -76.29 0.78 2.96
C PRO A 455 -77.01 -0.54 2.64
N THR A 456 -77.57 -0.65 1.45
CA THR A 456 -78.09 -1.91 0.92
C THR A 456 -76.91 -2.82 0.59
N LEU A 457 -76.78 -3.89 1.37
CA LEU A 457 -75.86 -5.01 1.11
C LEU A 457 -76.15 -5.60 -0.28
N PHE A 458 -75.15 -5.59 -1.17
CA PHE A 458 -75.19 -6.33 -2.42
C PHE A 458 -75.16 -7.84 -2.12
N GLU A 459 -76.30 -8.51 -2.20
CA GLU A 459 -76.37 -9.98 -2.23
C GLU A 459 -75.86 -10.50 -3.58
N ASN A 460 -74.68 -11.13 -3.55
CA ASN A 460 -74.22 -12.02 -4.61
C ASN A 460 -75.08 -13.29 -4.60
N GLY A 461 -76.04 -13.37 -5.52
CA GLY A 461 -76.79 -14.60 -5.80
C GLY A 461 -75.92 -15.61 -6.53
N ALA A 462 -75.23 -16.48 -5.78
CA ALA A 462 -74.69 -17.73 -6.30
C ALA A 462 -75.76 -18.82 -6.18
N GLU A 463 -76.06 -19.45 -7.31
CA GLU A 463 -76.88 -20.65 -7.43
C GLU A 463 -76.46 -21.73 -6.43
N ASN A 464 -77.42 -22.31 -5.71
CA ASN A 464 -77.41 -23.76 -5.48
C ASN A 464 -78.82 -24.29 -5.22
N GLY A 465 -79.20 -25.26 -6.04
CA GLY A 465 -80.50 -25.94 -5.97
C GLY A 465 -80.62 -26.85 -4.76
N GLY A 466 -81.86 -27.03 -4.31
CA GLY A 466 -82.20 -27.93 -3.21
C GLY A 466 -83.70 -27.98 -2.94
N SER A 467 -84.38 -28.84 -3.68
CA SER A 467 -85.70 -29.44 -3.50
C SER A 467 -86.51 -29.15 -2.22
N ARG A 468 -87.78 -28.75 -2.46
CA ARG A 468 -89.04 -29.02 -1.73
C ARG A 468 -89.03 -30.20 -0.73
N PRO A 469 -89.88 -30.20 0.33
CA PRO A 469 -91.33 -30.25 0.13
C PRO A 469 -92.20 -29.39 1.07
N ASP A 470 -93.47 -29.37 0.68
CA ASP A 470 -94.65 -28.72 1.25
C ASP A 470 -94.86 -28.99 2.76
N LEU A 471 -95.55 -28.07 3.44
CA LEU A 471 -96.52 -28.40 4.49
C LEU A 471 -97.48 -27.22 4.73
N GLU A 472 -98.75 -27.57 4.78
CA GLU A 472 -99.96 -26.76 4.89
C GLU A 472 -100.13 -26.03 6.24
N GLY A 473 -100.96 -24.98 6.22
CA GLY A 473 -102.00 -24.76 7.23
C GLY A 473 -101.72 -23.67 8.25
N ARG A 474 -102.32 -22.49 8.11
CA ARG A 474 -103.70 -22.16 8.52
C ARG A 474 -104.03 -20.70 8.23
#